data_AF-A0A3N5P0J6-F1
#
_entry.id   AF-A0A3N5P0J6-F1
#
_cell.length_a   1.000
_cell.length_b   1.000
_cell.length_c   1.000
_cell.angle_alpha   90.00
_cell.angle_beta   90.00
_cell.angle_gamma   90.00
#
_symmetry.space_group_name_H-M   'P 1'
#
loop_
_entity.id
_entity.type
_entity.pdbx_description
1 polymer ?
#
loop_
_entity_poly.entity_id
_entity_poly.type
_entity_poly.pdbx_seq_one_letter_code
_entity_poly.pdbx_strand_id
1 'polypeptide(L)'
;CTIAAINRSTIEYLVGRVARGISNVVDLAGNTVGVPLGSRPEFALHRFLYLQGVDVSQVTLVDVPVNQSVEALVSGEVDAVAAWEPFTNEAQKRLGGQVVSWSVQEDQPSYNLVMSRADWIRENQELITRFLRSLVEAEAYVEANPESAKAFMREKYSYDEGHVASVWPEHSFSVLLDQALVVAMEDQARWILSQDLTGGRQMPDFMTNICEEALEAVKPEAVSLIR
;
A
#
# COMPACT_ATOMS: atom_id res chain seq x y z
N CYS A 1 11.96 -9.33 -11.69
CA CYS A 1 11.30 -10.58 -11.28
C CYS A 1 10.96 -10.50 -9.81
N THR A 2 9.72 -10.82 -9.45
CA THR A 2 9.24 -10.88 -8.06
C THR A 2 9.54 -12.26 -7.50
N ILE A 3 10.14 -12.33 -6.31
CA ILE A 3 10.50 -13.61 -5.65
C ILE A 3 9.67 -13.89 -4.40
N ALA A 4 9.05 -12.86 -3.82
CA ALA A 4 8.13 -12.97 -2.70
C ALA A 4 7.33 -11.67 -2.52
N ALA A 5 6.08 -11.76 -2.07
CA ALA A 5 5.50 -10.74 -1.21
C ALA A 5 5.84 -11.07 0.25
N ILE A 6 6.15 -10.07 1.07
CA ILE A 6 6.54 -10.26 2.48
C ILE A 6 5.56 -9.64 3.47
N ASN A 7 4.67 -8.78 2.98
CA ASN A 7 3.62 -8.17 3.78
C ASN A 7 2.48 -7.72 2.88
N ARG A 8 1.26 -7.88 3.37
CA ARG A 8 0.06 -7.21 2.87
C ARG A 8 -0.41 -6.18 3.88
N SER A 9 -0.87 -5.02 3.43
CA SER A 9 -1.36 -3.98 4.34
C SER A 9 -2.54 -3.14 3.84
N THR A 10 -3.33 -2.65 4.80
CA THR A 10 -4.51 -1.78 4.63
C THR A 10 -4.33 -0.50 5.46
N ILE A 11 -3.38 0.34 5.05
CA ILE A 11 -2.92 1.50 5.81
C ILE A 11 -3.05 2.82 5.05
N GLU A 12 -3.73 2.84 3.90
CA GLU A 12 -3.98 4.05 3.13
C GLU A 12 -5.39 4.60 3.42
N TYR A 13 -5.42 5.89 3.74
CA TYR A 13 -6.65 6.58 4.11
C TYR A 13 -6.78 7.90 3.35
N LEU A 14 -8.03 8.25 3.07
CA LEU A 14 -8.45 9.58 2.66
C LEU A 14 -8.97 10.33 3.89
N VAL A 15 -8.35 11.46 4.22
CA VAL A 15 -8.74 12.31 5.34
C VAL A 15 -9.22 13.67 4.80
N GLY A 16 -10.49 13.99 5.00
CA GLY A 16 -11.13 15.21 4.48
C GLY A 16 -11.59 16.18 5.56
N ARG A 17 -11.50 17.49 5.29
CA ARG A 17 -11.88 18.56 6.23
C ARG A 17 -13.40 18.79 6.22
N VAL A 18 -14.05 18.61 7.37
CA VAL A 18 -15.49 18.89 7.57
C VAL A 18 -15.84 20.34 7.28
N ALA A 19 -14.93 21.28 7.60
CA ALA A 19 -15.11 22.72 7.32
C ALA A 19 -15.21 23.06 5.82
N ARG A 20 -14.87 22.12 4.93
CA ARG A 20 -14.99 22.25 3.47
C ARG A 20 -16.25 21.56 2.93
N GLY A 21 -17.18 21.24 3.81
CA GLY A 21 -18.42 20.53 3.46
C GLY A 21 -18.22 19.04 3.24
N ILE A 22 -17.03 18.49 3.52
CA ILE A 22 -16.73 17.08 3.30
C ILE A 22 -17.24 16.27 4.49
N SER A 23 -18.37 15.59 4.31
CA SER A 23 -18.93 14.65 5.30
C SER A 23 -19.11 13.24 4.74
N ASN A 24 -19.23 13.12 3.41
CA ASN A 24 -19.32 11.88 2.64
C ASN A 24 -18.34 11.93 1.47
N VAL A 25 -18.04 10.78 0.88
CA VAL A 25 -17.10 10.69 -0.25
C VAL A 25 -17.58 11.52 -1.45
N VAL A 26 -18.88 11.57 -1.70
CA VAL A 26 -19.48 12.37 -2.80
C VAL A 26 -19.24 13.87 -2.65
N ASP A 27 -18.99 14.36 -1.43
CA ASP A 27 -18.73 15.77 -1.16
C ASP A 27 -17.33 16.21 -1.61
N LEU A 28 -16.47 15.29 -2.05
CA LEU A 28 -15.16 15.60 -2.62
C LEU A 28 -15.25 16.27 -3.99
N ALA A 29 -16.39 16.15 -4.67
CA ALA A 29 -16.62 16.84 -5.93
C ALA A 29 -16.49 18.38 -5.74
N GLY A 30 -15.59 18.99 -6.50
CA GLY A 30 -15.23 20.41 -6.44
C GLY A 30 -14.17 20.76 -5.39
N ASN A 31 -13.69 19.79 -4.60
CA ASN A 31 -12.65 19.99 -3.59
C ASN A 31 -11.25 19.59 -4.10
N THR A 32 -10.23 20.07 -3.40
CA THR A 32 -8.81 19.78 -3.68
C THR A 32 -8.29 18.65 -2.78
N VAL A 33 -7.72 17.61 -3.38
CA VAL A 33 -7.16 16.46 -2.67
C VAL A 33 -5.66 16.38 -2.90
N GLY A 34 -4.89 16.49 -1.83
CA GLY A 34 -3.45 16.26 -1.83
C GLY A 34 -3.13 14.76 -1.83
N VAL A 35 -2.36 14.30 -2.79
CA VAL A 35 -1.93 12.90 -2.88
C VAL A 35 -0.57 12.84 -3.56
N PRO A 36 0.35 11.93 -3.18
CA PRO A 36 1.60 11.78 -3.92
C PRO A 36 1.28 11.20 -5.30
N LEU A 37 1.51 11.93 -6.39
CA LEU A 37 1.19 11.45 -7.74
C LEU A 37 2.17 10.36 -8.20
N GLY A 38 1.71 9.49 -9.09
CA GLY A 38 2.40 8.29 -9.57
C GLY A 38 2.57 7.21 -8.50
N SER A 39 1.81 7.25 -7.41
CA SER A 39 2.03 6.40 -6.24
C SER A 39 0.85 5.49 -5.90
N ARG A 40 1.05 4.62 -4.90
CA ARG A 40 0.05 3.65 -4.45
C ARG A 40 -1.20 4.31 -3.85
N PRO A 41 -1.11 5.37 -3.02
CA PRO A 41 -2.28 6.14 -2.59
C PRO A 41 -3.10 6.76 -3.72
N GLU A 42 -2.47 7.20 -4.81
CA GLU A 42 -3.20 7.76 -5.95
C GLU A 42 -4.04 6.68 -6.64
N PHE A 43 -3.43 5.52 -6.90
CA PHE A 43 -4.16 4.36 -7.42
C PHE A 43 -5.33 3.98 -6.51
N ALA A 44 -5.09 3.86 -5.20
CA ALA A 44 -6.12 3.49 -4.23
C ALA A 44 -7.24 4.55 -4.17
N LEU A 45 -6.90 5.83 -4.21
CA LEU A 45 -7.87 6.93 -4.27
C LEU A 45 -8.73 6.86 -5.53
N HIS A 46 -8.13 6.71 -6.72
CA HIS A 46 -8.89 6.60 -7.97
C HIS A 46 -9.87 5.43 -7.93
N ARG A 47 -9.41 4.26 -7.49
CA ARG A 47 -10.24 3.06 -7.36
C ARG A 47 -11.36 3.29 -6.36
N PHE A 48 -11.06 3.86 -5.20
CA PHE A 48 -12.04 4.18 -4.17
C PHE A 48 -13.11 5.13 -4.69
N LEU A 49 -12.73 6.25 -5.31
CA LEU A 49 -13.69 7.20 -5.87
C LEU A 49 -14.58 6.55 -6.94
N TYR A 50 -14.01 5.73 -7.83
CA TYR A 50 -14.77 4.98 -8.82
C TYR A 50 -15.80 4.05 -8.18
N LEU A 51 -15.42 3.29 -7.16
CA LEU A 51 -16.32 2.38 -6.43
C LEU A 51 -17.43 3.14 -5.68
N GLN A 52 -17.13 4.36 -5.21
CA GLN A 52 -18.09 5.25 -4.55
C GLN A 52 -18.94 6.07 -5.54
N GLY A 53 -18.75 5.87 -6.86
CA GLY A 53 -19.49 6.58 -7.91
C GLY A 53 -19.11 8.05 -8.06
N VAL A 54 -17.93 8.45 -7.58
CA VAL A 54 -17.38 9.80 -7.72
C VAL A 54 -16.45 9.84 -8.93
N ASP A 55 -16.75 10.70 -9.88
CA ASP A 55 -15.87 10.94 -11.03
C ASP A 55 -14.63 11.71 -10.57
N VAL A 56 -13.45 11.12 -10.73
CA VAL A 56 -12.18 11.73 -10.32
C VAL A 56 -11.92 13.07 -11.01
N SER A 57 -12.49 13.30 -12.22
CA SER A 57 -12.38 14.60 -12.90
C SER A 57 -13.13 15.73 -12.20
N GLN A 58 -14.03 15.41 -11.27
CA GLN A 58 -14.70 16.38 -10.41
C GLN A 58 -13.84 16.77 -9.19
N VAL A 59 -12.72 16.09 -8.97
CA VAL A 59 -11.81 16.34 -7.84
C VAL A 59 -10.52 16.96 -8.37
N THR A 60 -10.01 18.00 -7.72
CA THR A 60 -8.71 18.57 -8.09
C THR A 60 -7.60 17.84 -7.35
N LEU A 61 -6.88 16.96 -8.03
CA LEU A 61 -5.71 16.28 -7.45
C LEU A 61 -4.48 17.19 -7.53
N VAL A 62 -3.75 17.32 -6.41
CA VAL A 62 -2.49 18.05 -6.35
C VAL A 62 -1.40 17.16 -5.76
N ASP A 63 -0.20 17.24 -6.36
CA ASP A 63 0.94 16.45 -5.90
C ASP A 63 1.42 16.94 -4.54
N VAL A 64 1.15 16.14 -3.51
CA VAL A 64 1.60 16.41 -2.14
C VAL A 64 2.45 15.24 -1.68
N PRO A 65 3.78 15.42 -1.57
CA PRO A 65 4.65 14.42 -0.99
C PRO A 65 4.15 14.00 0.39
N VAL A 66 4.24 12.71 0.70
CA VAL A 66 3.64 12.15 1.92
C VAL A 66 4.09 12.86 3.21
N ASN A 67 5.35 13.29 3.27
CA ASN A 67 5.91 13.99 4.42
C ASN A 67 5.37 15.42 4.60
N GLN A 68 4.67 15.95 3.61
CA GLN A 68 4.00 17.27 3.65
C GLN A 68 2.48 17.14 3.83
N SER A 69 1.91 15.94 3.64
CA SER A 69 0.45 15.70 3.69
C SER A 69 -0.23 16.23 4.96
N VAL A 70 0.40 16.02 6.12
CA VAL A 70 -0.13 16.49 7.41
C VAL A 70 -0.26 18.01 7.43
N GLU A 71 0.80 18.74 7.06
CA GLU A 71 0.79 20.20 7.10
C GLU A 71 -0.09 20.80 6.00
N ALA A 72 -0.10 20.21 4.81
CA ALA A 72 -0.99 20.63 3.72
C ALA A 72 -2.45 20.56 4.15
N LEU A 73 -2.86 19.46 4.80
CA LEU A 73 -4.21 19.31 5.33
C LEU A 73 -4.47 20.28 6.49
N VAL A 74 -3.56 20.38 7.45
CA VAL A 74 -3.76 21.21 8.66
C VAL A 74 -3.86 22.69 8.32
N SER A 75 -2.96 23.19 7.48
CA SER A 75 -2.94 24.58 7.02
C SER A 75 -4.12 24.94 6.13
N GLY A 76 -4.76 23.94 5.50
CA GLY A 76 -5.87 24.13 4.57
C GLY A 76 -5.40 24.48 3.16
N GLU A 77 -4.15 24.17 2.83
CA GLU A 77 -3.65 24.18 1.46
C GLU A 77 -4.46 23.22 0.57
N VAL A 78 -4.89 22.09 1.14
CA VAL A 78 -5.80 21.13 0.51
C VAL A 78 -7.01 20.85 1.39
N ASP A 79 -8.12 20.45 0.77
CA ASP A 79 -9.38 20.16 1.46
C ASP A 79 -9.42 18.73 2.01
N ALA A 80 -8.68 17.81 1.38
CA ALA A 80 -8.45 16.45 1.86
C ALA A 80 -7.05 15.96 1.48
N VAL A 81 -6.59 14.88 2.09
CA VAL A 81 -5.37 14.15 1.70
C VAL A 81 -5.60 12.66 1.60
N ALA A 82 -5.09 12.03 0.55
CA ALA A 82 -4.94 10.58 0.47
C ALA A 82 -3.48 10.21 0.72
N ALA A 83 -3.21 9.50 1.81
CA ALA A 83 -1.86 9.14 2.26
C ALA A 83 -1.90 7.82 3.04
N TRP A 84 -0.81 7.49 3.74
CA TRP A 84 -0.73 6.30 4.58
C TRP A 84 -0.29 6.60 6.01
N GLU A 85 -0.47 5.62 6.88
CA GLU A 85 0.03 5.64 8.26
C GLU A 85 1.56 5.78 8.34
N PRO A 86 2.13 6.61 9.23
CA PRO A 86 1.49 7.33 10.35
C PRO A 86 0.85 8.68 9.99
N PHE A 87 1.00 9.15 8.75
CA PHE A 87 0.68 10.54 8.38
C PHE A 87 -0.83 10.84 8.49
N THR A 88 -1.68 9.89 8.08
CA THR A 88 -3.14 10.00 8.17
C THR A 88 -3.63 10.04 9.62
N ASN A 89 -3.04 9.24 10.52
CA ASN A 89 -3.34 9.30 11.95
C ASN A 89 -2.87 10.61 12.58
N GLU A 90 -1.69 11.11 12.21
CA GLU A 90 -1.18 12.39 12.72
C GLU A 90 -2.06 13.57 12.29
N ALA A 91 -2.51 13.59 11.03
CA ALA A 91 -3.45 14.60 10.56
C ALA A 91 -4.78 14.57 11.34
N GLN A 92 -5.32 13.38 11.60
CA GLN A 92 -6.53 13.19 12.42
C GLN A 92 -6.31 13.64 13.87
N LYS A 93 -5.16 13.33 14.49
CA LYS A 93 -4.81 13.78 15.85
C LYS A 93 -4.77 15.30 15.95
N ARG A 94 -4.18 15.99 14.96
CA ARG A 94 -4.03 17.45 14.96
C ARG A 94 -5.31 18.21 14.69
N LEU A 95 -6.20 17.67 13.85
CA LEU A 95 -7.47 18.31 13.48
C LEU A 95 -8.65 17.84 14.34
N GLY A 96 -8.54 16.68 15.00
CA GLY A 96 -9.59 16.12 15.84
C GLY A 96 -10.91 15.93 15.07
N GLY A 97 -12.03 16.32 15.68
CA GLY A 97 -13.37 16.21 15.07
C GLY A 97 -13.62 17.12 13.86
N GLN A 98 -12.59 17.79 13.33
CA GLN A 98 -12.68 18.63 12.14
C GLN A 98 -12.43 17.86 10.83
N VAL A 99 -12.13 16.56 10.93
CA VAL A 99 -11.91 15.70 9.76
C VAL A 99 -12.77 14.44 9.80
N VAL A 100 -13.02 13.89 8.62
CA VAL A 100 -13.55 12.55 8.37
C VAL A 100 -12.47 11.72 7.68
N SER A 101 -12.49 10.41 7.89
CA SER A 101 -11.47 9.49 7.37
C SER A 101 -12.12 8.23 6.78
N TRP A 102 -11.62 7.78 5.64
CA TRP A 102 -12.03 6.55 4.97
C TRP A 102 -10.81 5.72 4.59
N SER A 103 -10.88 4.40 4.77
CA SER A 103 -9.90 3.50 4.16
C SER A 103 -10.14 3.50 2.65
N VAL A 104 -9.10 3.82 1.86
CA VAL A 104 -9.22 3.86 0.38
C VAL A 104 -8.91 2.52 -0.27
N GLN A 105 -8.41 1.55 0.50
CA GLN A 105 -8.03 0.25 -0.02
C GLN A 105 -9.21 -0.72 -0.11
N GLU A 106 -10.28 -0.50 0.67
CA GLU A 106 -11.39 -1.45 0.81
C GLU A 106 -10.84 -2.88 1.04
N ASP A 107 -11.31 -3.87 0.28
CA ASP A 107 -10.84 -5.27 0.36
C ASP A 107 -9.56 -5.56 -0.44
N GLN A 108 -8.89 -4.56 -1.02
CA GLN A 108 -7.68 -4.75 -1.84
C GLN A 108 -6.43 -4.29 -1.09
N PRO A 109 -5.73 -5.19 -0.38
CA PRO A 109 -4.52 -4.83 0.33
C PRO A 109 -3.40 -4.50 -0.65
N SER A 110 -2.43 -3.79 -0.13
CA SER A 110 -1.20 -3.46 -0.82
C SER A 110 -0.14 -4.49 -0.52
N TYR A 111 0.70 -4.81 -1.50
CA TYR A 111 1.74 -5.83 -1.36
C TYR A 111 3.12 -5.19 -1.29
N ASN A 112 3.89 -5.58 -0.29
CA ASN A 112 5.31 -5.28 -0.22
C ASN A 112 6.09 -6.41 -0.88
N LEU A 113 6.71 -6.11 -2.02
CA LEU A 113 7.35 -7.09 -2.89
C LEU A 113 8.88 -7.07 -2.73
N VAL A 114 9.47 -8.26 -2.75
CA VAL A 114 10.90 -8.46 -2.96
C VAL A 114 11.12 -8.79 -4.42
N MET A 115 11.97 -8.00 -5.07
CA MET A 115 12.24 -8.12 -6.50
C MET A 115 13.74 -8.06 -6.77
N SER A 116 14.18 -8.78 -7.81
CA SER A 116 15.52 -8.67 -8.36
C SER A 116 15.50 -8.92 -9.88
N ARG A 117 16.65 -8.74 -10.54
CA ARG A 117 16.78 -9.08 -11.95
C ARG A 117 16.78 -10.60 -12.13
N ALA A 118 16.13 -11.08 -13.19
CA ALA A 118 15.98 -12.52 -13.44
C ALA A 118 17.30 -13.22 -13.76
N ASP A 119 18.25 -12.55 -14.42
CA ASP A 119 19.61 -13.05 -14.64
C ASP A 119 20.34 -13.27 -13.31
N TRP A 120 20.29 -12.28 -12.41
CA TRP A 120 20.94 -12.34 -11.12
C TRP A 120 20.36 -13.44 -10.22
N ILE A 121 19.03 -13.63 -10.21
CA ILE A 121 18.39 -14.73 -9.48
C ILE A 121 18.91 -16.08 -9.98
N ARG A 122 18.98 -16.28 -11.30
CA ARG A 122 19.47 -17.53 -11.90
C ARG A 122 20.94 -17.82 -11.56
N GLU A 123 21.77 -16.78 -11.48
CA GLU A 123 23.18 -16.91 -11.11
C GLU A 123 23.40 -17.11 -9.60
N ASN A 124 22.42 -16.76 -8.76
CA ASN A 124 22.56 -16.72 -7.29
C ASN A 124 21.50 -17.55 -6.57
N GLN A 125 21.09 -18.68 -7.15
CA GLN A 125 19.97 -19.50 -6.63
C GLN A 125 20.13 -19.92 -5.16
N GLU A 126 21.33 -20.35 -4.76
CA GLU A 126 21.61 -20.75 -3.37
C GLU A 126 21.45 -19.57 -2.40
N LEU A 127 21.96 -18.39 -2.78
CA LEU A 127 21.84 -17.19 -1.97
C LEU A 127 20.37 -16.75 -1.84
N ILE A 128 19.61 -16.76 -2.93
CA ILE A 128 18.18 -16.46 -2.92
C ILE A 128 17.41 -17.45 -2.03
N THR A 129 17.71 -18.75 -2.12
CA THR A 129 17.06 -19.78 -1.30
C THR A 129 17.33 -19.55 0.19
N ARG A 130 18.58 -19.23 0.56
CA ARG A 130 18.94 -18.89 1.95
C ARG A 130 18.24 -17.61 2.43
N PHE A 131 18.17 -16.59 1.58
CA PHE A 131 17.49 -15.34 1.89
C PHE A 131 15.99 -15.53 2.12
N LEU A 132 15.29 -16.25 1.23
CA LEU A 132 13.87 -16.57 1.37
C LEU A 132 13.60 -17.40 2.62
N ARG A 133 14.48 -18.36 2.96
CA ARG A 133 14.39 -19.12 4.21
C ARG A 133 14.46 -18.22 5.44
N SER A 134 15.37 -17.25 5.46
CA SER A 134 15.45 -16.28 6.56
C SER A 134 14.19 -15.40 6.65
N LEU A 135 13.54 -15.07 5.54
CA LEU A 135 12.26 -14.36 5.56
C LEU A 135 11.13 -15.22 6.14
N VAL A 136 11.07 -16.50 5.79
CA VAL A 136 10.10 -17.46 6.36
C VAL A 136 10.33 -17.66 7.86
N GLU A 137 11.58 -17.74 8.30
CA GLU A 137 11.93 -17.76 9.73
C GLU A 137 11.49 -16.47 10.45
N ALA A 138 11.65 -15.31 9.81
CA ALA A 138 11.22 -14.02 10.35
C ALA A 138 9.69 -13.91 10.44
N GLU A 139 8.96 -14.39 9.42
CA GLU A 139 7.49 -14.51 9.45
C GLU A 139 7.04 -15.33 10.66
N ALA A 140 7.57 -16.55 10.82
CA ALA A 140 7.24 -17.42 11.94
C ALA A 140 7.60 -16.79 13.30
N TYR A 141 8.71 -16.05 13.37
CA TYR A 141 9.09 -15.33 14.58
C TYR A 141 8.10 -14.23 14.95
N VAL A 142 7.69 -13.39 13.97
CA VAL A 142 6.73 -12.30 14.19
C VAL A 142 5.37 -12.83 14.61
N GLU A 143 4.92 -13.93 14.00
CA GLU A 143 3.66 -14.60 14.37
C GLU A 143 3.71 -15.15 15.80
N ALA A 144 4.81 -15.82 16.18
CA ALA A 144 4.96 -16.39 17.51
C ALA A 144 5.29 -15.35 18.60
N ASN A 145 5.82 -14.18 18.23
CA ASN A 145 6.31 -13.17 19.17
C ASN A 145 5.83 -11.74 18.81
N PRO A 146 4.52 -11.51 18.67
CA PRO A 146 4.00 -10.21 18.20
C PRO A 146 4.40 -9.06 19.12
N GLU A 147 4.42 -9.25 20.44
CA GLU A 147 4.81 -8.19 21.39
C GLU A 147 6.29 -7.81 21.30
N SER A 148 7.18 -8.78 21.08
CA SER A 148 8.59 -8.52 20.84
C SER A 148 8.81 -7.76 19.53
N ALA A 149 8.09 -8.14 18.47
CA ALA A 149 8.14 -7.46 17.19
C ALA A 149 7.58 -6.02 17.28
N LYS A 150 6.46 -5.81 17.97
CA LYS A 150 5.93 -4.47 18.28
C LYS A 150 6.91 -3.63 19.10
N ALA A 151 7.56 -4.22 20.11
CA ALA A 151 8.57 -3.53 20.91
C ALA A 151 9.77 -3.08 20.05
N PHE A 152 10.27 -3.97 19.18
CA PHE A 152 11.31 -3.64 18.22
C PHE A 152 10.90 -2.48 17.31
N MET A 153 9.68 -2.48 16.77
CA MET A 153 9.17 -1.39 15.92
C MET A 153 9.13 -0.05 16.67
N ARG A 154 8.63 -0.05 17.92
CA ARG A 154 8.59 1.15 18.76
C ARG A 154 9.98 1.71 19.01
N GLU A 155 10.94 0.87 19.39
CA GLU A 155 12.32 1.31 19.63
C GLU A 155 13.00 1.81 18.35
N LYS A 156 12.91 1.01 17.27
CA LYS A 156 13.62 1.27 16.01
C LYS A 156 13.16 2.54 15.32
N TYR A 157 11.85 2.80 15.32
CA TYR A 157 11.22 3.91 14.59
C TYR A 157 10.71 5.02 15.51
N SER A 158 10.91 4.89 16.83
CA SER A 158 10.39 5.83 17.83
C SER A 158 8.87 6.01 17.73
N TYR A 159 8.15 4.93 17.37
CA TYR A 159 6.70 4.93 17.32
C TYR A 159 6.09 4.79 18.71
N ASP A 160 4.99 5.50 18.95
CA ASP A 160 4.22 5.33 20.18
C ASP A 160 3.43 4.00 20.17
N GLU A 161 3.08 3.52 21.37
CA GLU A 161 2.36 2.26 21.52
C GLU A 161 0.97 2.28 20.90
N GLY A 162 0.27 3.41 20.97
CA GLY A 162 -1.05 3.56 20.37
C GLY A 162 -0.99 3.44 18.84
N HIS A 163 0.00 4.08 18.21
CA HIS A 163 0.23 3.97 16.77
C HIS A 163 0.56 2.54 16.35
N VAL A 164 1.51 1.88 17.02
CA VAL A 164 1.86 0.49 16.68
C VAL A 164 0.67 -0.44 16.88
N ALA A 165 -0.09 -0.27 17.96
CA ALA A 165 -1.29 -1.06 18.22
C ALA A 165 -2.38 -0.84 17.16
N SER A 166 -2.54 0.38 16.63
CA SER A 166 -3.53 0.67 15.60
C SER A 166 -3.17 0.12 14.23
N VAL A 167 -1.88 0.13 13.85
CA VAL A 167 -1.46 -0.36 12.52
C VAL A 167 -1.18 -1.86 12.49
N TRP A 168 -0.80 -2.48 13.62
CA TRP A 168 -0.49 -3.91 13.67
C TRP A 168 -1.56 -4.82 13.04
N PRO A 169 -2.88 -4.67 13.35
CA PRO A 169 -3.90 -5.51 12.73
C PRO A 169 -4.08 -5.25 11.23
N GLU A 170 -3.65 -4.09 10.73
CA GLU A 170 -3.71 -3.72 9.31
C GLU A 170 -2.55 -4.33 8.50
N HIS A 171 -1.66 -5.10 9.13
CA HIS A 171 -0.56 -5.80 8.47
C HIS A 171 -0.70 -7.32 8.60
N SER A 172 -0.64 -8.01 7.46
CA SER A 172 -0.41 -9.45 7.38
C SER A 172 1.04 -9.68 6.97
N PHE A 173 1.91 -10.04 7.93
CA PHE A 173 3.30 -10.42 7.67
C PHE A 173 3.31 -11.86 7.18
N SER A 174 3.39 -12.05 5.87
CA SER A 174 3.39 -13.39 5.28
C SER A 174 4.27 -13.41 4.04
N VAL A 175 5.15 -14.41 3.98
CA VAL A 175 5.96 -14.68 2.78
C VAL A 175 5.13 -15.56 1.86
N LEU A 176 4.71 -15.01 0.71
CA LEU A 176 3.85 -15.71 -0.24
C LEU A 176 3.96 -15.17 -1.68
N LEU A 177 3.45 -15.97 -2.62
CA LEU A 177 3.13 -15.59 -3.99
C LEU A 177 1.75 -16.19 -4.31
N ASP A 178 0.69 -15.39 -4.18
CA ASP A 178 -0.69 -15.80 -4.44
C ASP A 178 -1.22 -15.24 -5.76
N GLN A 179 -2.29 -15.84 -6.29
CA GLN A 179 -2.95 -15.34 -7.50
C GLN A 179 -3.52 -13.93 -7.31
N ALA A 180 -3.89 -13.56 -6.07
CA ALA A 180 -4.42 -12.24 -5.76
C ALA A 180 -3.40 -11.12 -6.00
N LEU A 181 -2.11 -11.37 -5.78
CA LEU A 181 -1.03 -10.47 -6.16
C LEU A 181 -1.02 -10.18 -7.67
N VAL A 182 -1.18 -11.21 -8.51
CA VAL A 182 -1.22 -11.04 -9.98
C VAL A 182 -2.39 -10.14 -10.37
N VAL A 183 -3.57 -10.42 -9.83
CA VAL A 183 -4.78 -9.61 -10.06
C VAL A 183 -4.57 -8.16 -9.61
N ALA A 184 -3.95 -7.95 -8.44
CA ALA A 184 -3.66 -6.62 -7.93
C ALA A 184 -2.68 -5.85 -8.83
N MET A 185 -1.62 -6.50 -9.32
CA MET A 185 -0.68 -5.89 -10.27
C MET A 185 -1.34 -5.57 -11.61
N GLU A 186 -2.22 -6.46 -12.10
CA GLU A 186 -2.97 -6.20 -13.33
C GLU A 186 -3.92 -5.01 -13.19
N ASP A 187 -4.64 -4.93 -12.07
CA ASP A 187 -5.55 -3.83 -11.79
C ASP A 187 -4.79 -2.48 -11.74
N GLN A 188 -3.66 -2.45 -11.02
CA GLN A 188 -2.81 -1.27 -10.96
C GLN A 188 -2.22 -0.93 -12.34
N ALA A 189 -1.81 -1.90 -13.14
CA ALA A 189 -1.31 -1.65 -14.48
C ALA A 189 -2.37 -1.07 -15.41
N ARG A 190 -3.60 -1.58 -15.37
CA ARG A 190 -4.72 -1.01 -16.15
C ARG A 190 -4.98 0.44 -15.76
N TRP A 191 -4.95 0.74 -14.46
CA TRP A 191 -5.06 2.12 -14.01
C TRP A 191 -3.91 2.98 -14.57
N ILE A 192 -2.64 2.57 -14.41
CA ILE A 192 -1.48 3.31 -14.96
C ILE A 192 -1.62 3.55 -16.47
N LEU A 193 -2.06 2.54 -17.22
CA LEU A 193 -2.30 2.65 -18.67
C LEU A 193 -3.43 3.63 -19.00
N SER A 194 -4.51 3.65 -18.20
CA SER A 194 -5.62 4.59 -18.38
C SER A 194 -5.22 6.05 -18.14
N GLN A 195 -4.19 6.28 -17.32
CA GLN A 195 -3.66 7.61 -17.03
C GLN A 195 -2.60 8.07 -18.06
N ASP A 196 -2.33 7.29 -19.12
CA ASP A 196 -1.25 7.51 -20.12
C ASP A 196 0.15 7.70 -19.50
N LEU A 197 0.39 7.20 -18.28
CA LEU A 197 1.66 7.34 -17.56
C LEU A 197 2.81 6.51 -18.14
N THR A 198 2.54 5.69 -19.15
CA THR A 198 3.53 4.73 -19.70
C THR A 198 3.99 5.07 -21.12
N GLY A 199 3.47 6.12 -21.74
CA GLY A 199 3.80 6.48 -23.12
C GLY A 199 3.38 5.40 -24.12
N GLY A 200 2.17 4.86 -23.96
CA GLY A 200 1.60 3.85 -24.88
C GLY A 200 2.18 2.44 -24.75
N ARG A 201 2.76 2.07 -23.60
CA ARG A 201 3.15 0.66 -23.36
C ARG A 201 1.91 -0.22 -23.29
N GLN A 202 2.08 -1.49 -23.62
CA GLN A 202 1.02 -2.49 -23.49
C GLN A 202 0.99 -3.08 -22.08
N MET A 203 -0.15 -3.69 -21.75
CA MET A 203 -0.32 -4.47 -20.53
C MET A 203 0.77 -5.56 -20.44
N PRO A 204 1.58 -5.59 -19.37
CA PRO A 204 2.58 -6.63 -19.19
C PRO A 204 1.91 -7.94 -18.77
N ASP A 205 2.54 -9.06 -19.14
CA ASP A 205 2.24 -10.36 -18.53
C ASP A 205 3.00 -10.45 -17.20
N PHE A 206 2.27 -10.26 -16.10
CA PHE A 206 2.87 -10.31 -14.76
C PHE A 206 3.32 -11.71 -14.34
N MET A 207 2.68 -12.76 -14.85
CA MET A 207 3.04 -14.15 -14.52
C MET A 207 4.46 -14.47 -14.98
N THR A 208 4.87 -13.96 -16.15
CA THR A 208 6.25 -14.12 -16.66
C THR A 208 7.31 -13.40 -15.83
N ASN A 209 6.89 -12.49 -14.94
CA ASN A 209 7.77 -11.69 -14.10
C ASN A 209 7.81 -12.17 -12.64
N ILE A 210 7.22 -13.33 -12.33
CA ILE A 210 7.31 -13.99 -11.03
C ILE A 210 8.30 -15.16 -11.12
N CYS A 211 9.29 -15.16 -10.23
CA CYS A 211 10.33 -16.19 -10.12
C CYS A 211 10.05 -17.00 -8.84
N GLU A 212 9.06 -17.89 -8.92
CA GLU A 212 8.51 -18.61 -7.77
C GLU A 212 9.38 -19.79 -7.30
N GLU A 213 10.28 -20.30 -8.15
CA GLU A 213 10.92 -21.61 -7.95
C GLU A 213 11.68 -21.69 -6.61
N ALA A 214 12.34 -20.61 -6.23
CA ALA A 214 13.09 -20.56 -4.98
C ALA A 214 12.18 -20.47 -3.75
N LEU A 215 11.02 -19.80 -3.85
CA LEU A 215 10.05 -19.75 -2.77
C LEU A 215 9.32 -21.10 -2.66
N GLU A 216 8.95 -21.70 -3.79
CA GLU A 216 8.32 -23.03 -3.84
C GLU A 216 9.23 -24.09 -3.18
N ALA A 217 10.55 -24.02 -3.40
CA ALA A 217 11.50 -24.93 -2.76
C ALA A 217 11.63 -24.73 -1.23
N VAL A 218 11.33 -23.53 -0.72
CA VAL A 218 11.49 -23.18 0.72
C VAL A 218 10.19 -23.35 1.49
N LYS A 219 9.06 -22.96 0.89
CA LYS A 219 7.72 -22.92 1.49
C LYS A 219 6.67 -23.19 0.40
N PRO A 220 6.52 -24.45 -0.06
CA PRO A 220 5.65 -24.79 -1.19
C PRO A 220 4.20 -24.30 -1.04
N GLU A 221 3.65 -24.39 0.18
CA GLU A 221 2.29 -23.97 0.49
C GLU A 221 2.04 -22.45 0.38
N ALA A 222 3.11 -21.67 0.28
CA ALA A 222 3.03 -20.22 0.10
C ALA A 222 2.97 -19.77 -1.37
N VAL A 223 3.08 -20.70 -2.31
CA VAL A 223 2.93 -20.45 -3.75
C VAL A 223 1.58 -21.00 -4.20
N SER A 224 0.66 -20.12 -4.57
CA SER A 224 -0.71 -20.47 -4.99
C SER A 224 -1.10 -19.81 -6.31
N LEU A 225 -0.15 -19.78 -7.25
CA LEU A 225 -0.31 -19.23 -8.58
C LEU A 225 -1.01 -20.23 -9.52
N ILE A 226 -1.95 -19.75 -10.32
CA ILE A 226 -2.70 -20.57 -11.28
C ILE A 226 -1.99 -20.52 -12.64
N ARG A 227 -1.70 -21.68 -13.22
CA ARG A 227 -1.06 -21.84 -14.54
C ARG A 227 -1.93 -22.60 -15.52
#